data_AF-A0A377D239-F1
#
_entry.id   AF-A0A377D239-F1
#
_cell.length_a   1.000
_cell.length_b   1.000
_cell.length_c   1.000
_cell.angle_alpha   90.00
_cell.angle_beta   90.00
_cell.angle_gamma   90.00
#
_symmetry.space_group_name_H-M   'P 1'
#
loop_
_entity.id
_entity.type
_entity.pdbx_description
1 polymer ?
#
loop_
_entity_poly.entity_id
_entity_poly.type
_entity_poly.pdbx_seq_one_letter_code
_entity_poly.pdbx_strand_id
1 'polypeptide(L)' 'MRIQKLGLQIKAGVDFEIVNNESDPRFKEYWTEYFQIMKRRGVTQEQAQRALISNRQ' A
#
# COMPACT_ATOMS: atom_id res chain seq x y z
N MET A 1 -4.75 15.14 -12.73
CA MET A 1 -4.46 13.81 -12.14
C MET A 1 -3.67 12.98 -13.15
N ARG A 2 -2.62 12.27 -12.71
CA ARG A 2 -1.66 11.55 -13.58
C ARG A 2 -2.30 10.40 -14.39
N ILE A 3 -3.40 9.85 -13.89
CA ILE A 3 -4.18 8.76 -14.51
C ILE A 3 -4.76 9.15 -15.88
N GLN A 4 -5.36 10.34 -15.97
CA GLN A 4 -5.90 10.87 -17.24
C GLN A 4 -4.78 11.18 -18.25
N LYS A 5 -3.60 11.60 -17.78
CA LYS A 5 -2.42 11.81 -18.63
C LYS A 5 -1.83 10.50 -19.18
N LEU A 6 -2.13 9.36 -18.56
CA LEU A 6 -1.69 8.02 -18.97
C LEU A 6 -2.73 7.28 -19.83
N GLY A 7 -3.87 7.92 -20.15
CA GLY A 7 -4.94 7.31 -20.95
C GLY A 7 -5.70 6.17 -20.25
N LEU A 8 -5.52 6.02 -18.93
CA LEU A 8 -6.19 4.98 -18.15
C LEU A 8 -7.62 5.42 -17.85
N GLN A 9 -8.60 4.54 -18.14
CA GLN A 9 -10.02 4.80 -17.90
C GLN A 9 -10.49 4.43 -16.49
N ILE A 10 -9.59 3.95 -15.63
CA ILE A 10 -9.93 3.54 -14.26
C ILE A 10 -10.43 4.73 -13.43
N LYS A 11 -11.52 4.52 -12.70
CA LYS A 11 -12.17 5.52 -11.84
C LYS A 11 -12.11 5.06 -10.39
N ALA A 12 -11.60 5.94 -9.52
CA ALA A 12 -11.68 5.76 -8.08
C ALA A 12 -13.15 5.65 -7.64
N GLY A 13 -13.47 4.67 -6.80
CA GLY A 13 -14.85 4.36 -6.36
C GLY A 13 -15.66 3.47 -7.30
N VAL A 14 -15.11 3.08 -8.46
CA VAL A 14 -15.72 2.08 -9.37
C VAL A 14 -14.76 0.92 -9.58
N ASP A 15 -13.53 1.20 -10.02
CA ASP A 15 -12.55 0.16 -10.36
C ASP A 15 -11.59 -0.14 -9.21
N PHE A 16 -11.42 0.81 -8.29
CA PHE A 16 -10.60 0.63 -7.09
C PHE A 16 -11.10 1.56 -5.98
N GLU A 17 -10.97 1.09 -4.74
CA GLU A 17 -11.29 1.87 -3.56
C GLU A 17 -10.03 2.56 -3.02
N ILE A 18 -10.18 3.82 -2.60
CA ILE A 18 -9.11 4.55 -1.92
C ILE A 18 -9.28 4.28 -0.43
N VAL A 19 -8.48 3.36 0.10
CA VAL A 19 -8.49 3.01 1.52
C VAL A 19 -7.49 3.90 2.26
N ASN A 20 -7.91 4.45 3.41
CA ASN A 20 -6.98 5.13 4.30
C ASN A 20 -6.30 4.11 5.24
N ASN A 21 -5.06 3.77 4.91
CA ASN A 21 -4.26 2.81 5.67
C ASN A 21 -3.93 3.26 7.11
N GLU A 22 -4.12 4.53 7.48
CA GLU A 22 -3.79 5.03 8.84
C GLU A 22 -4.80 4.58 9.92
N SER A 23 -6.01 4.15 9.53
CA SER A 23 -7.07 3.74 10.49
C SER A 23 -7.75 2.42 10.14
N ASP A 24 -7.17 1.63 9.22
CA ASP A 24 -7.76 0.35 8.81
C ASP A 24 -7.28 -0.78 9.75
N PRO A 25 -8.19 -1.57 10.36
CA PRO A 25 -7.81 -2.75 11.16
C PRO A 25 -6.97 -3.78 10.38
N ARG A 26 -7.07 -3.78 9.04
CA ARG A 26 -6.29 -4.63 8.11
C ARG A 26 -4.88 -4.11 7.88
N PHE A 27 -4.52 -2.94 8.41
CA PHE A 27 -3.16 -2.41 8.31
C PHE A 27 -2.12 -3.43 8.78
N LYS A 28 -2.45 -4.22 9.82
CA LYS A 28 -1.61 -5.32 10.31
C LYS A 28 -1.40 -6.41 9.27
N GLU A 29 -2.44 -6.79 8.54
CA GLU A 29 -2.37 -7.84 7.52
C GLU A 29 -1.47 -7.40 6.35
N TYR A 30 -1.63 -6.15 5.88
CA TYR A 30 -0.83 -5.61 4.77
C TYR A 30 0.68 -5.63 5.04
N TRP A 31 1.12 -5.14 6.21
CA TRP A 31 2.57 -5.14 6.50
C TRP A 31 3.08 -6.53 6.85
N THR A 32 2.21 -7.40 7.39
CA THR A 32 2.56 -8.79 7.65
C THR A 32 2.82 -9.52 6.33
N GLU A 33 1.94 -9.40 5.33
CA GLU A 33 2.16 -9.99 4.01
C GLU A 33 3.43 -9.45 3.33
N TYR A 34 3.61 -8.13 3.35
CA TYR A 34 4.82 -7.49 2.83
C TYR A 34 6.09 -8.03 3.52
N PHE A 35 6.06 -8.18 4.86
CA PHE A 35 7.14 -8.78 5.62
C PHE A 35 7.37 -10.26 5.25
N GLN A 36 6.32 -11.07 5.06
CA GLN A 36 6.47 -12.47 4.65
C GLN A 36 7.20 -12.62 3.32
N ILE A 37 6.98 -11.71 2.37
CA ILE A 37 7.65 -11.67 1.09
C ILE A 37 9.09 -11.16 1.24
N MET A 38 9.30 -10.10 2.04
CA MET A 38 10.55 -9.36 2.10
C MET A 38 11.53 -9.84 3.19
N LYS A 39 11.11 -10.72 4.11
CA LYS A 39 11.97 -11.24 5.20
C LYS A 39 13.25 -11.90 4.70
N ARG A 40 13.21 -12.53 3.52
CA ARG A 40 14.38 -13.16 2.89
C ARG A 40 15.38 -12.15 2.33
N ARG A 41 14.98 -10.88 2.21
CA ARG A 41 15.81 -9.76 1.74
C ARG A 41 16.35 -8.90 2.90
N GLY A 42 16.25 -9.38 4.15
CA GLY A 42 16.74 -8.68 5.34
C GLY A 42 15.84 -7.56 5.85
N VAL A 43 14.60 -7.49 5.37
CA VAL A 43 13.63 -6.48 5.84
C VAL A 43 13.10 -6.86 7.22
N THR A 44 13.12 -5.92 8.16
CA THR A 44 12.55 -6.07 9.52
C THR A 44 11.07 -5.69 9.55
N GLN A 45 10.35 -6.07 10.61
CA GLN A 45 8.93 -5.73 10.78
C GLN A 45 8.71 -4.21 10.82
N GLU A 46 9.59 -3.45 11.47
CA GLU A 46 9.50 -1.98 11.49
C GLU A 46 9.74 -1.36 10.11
N GLN A 47 10.63 -1.94 9.31
CA GLN A 47 10.84 -1.50 7.92
C GLN A 47 9.62 -1.82 7.05
N ALA A 48 8.98 -2.97 7.25
CA ALA A 48 7.75 -3.34 6.58
C ALA A 48 6.58 -2.40 6.94
N GLN A 49 6.43 -2.08 8.22
CA GLN A 49 5.42 -1.14 8.69
C GLN A 49 5.63 0.27 8.12
N ARG A 50 6.89 0.74 8.13
CA ARG A 50 7.24 2.04 7.54
C ARG A 50 7.02 2.09 6.03
N ALA A 51 7.34 1.03 5.30
CA ALA A 51 7.15 0.99 3.84
C ALA A 51 5.68 1.22 3.42
N LEU A 52 4.72 0.74 4.22
CA LEU A 52 3.30 0.90 3.94
C LEU A 52 2.72 2.25 4.40
N ILE A 53 3.25 2.83 5.47
CA ILE A 53 2.83 4.17 5.95
C ILE A 53 3.49 5.28 5.11
N SER A 54 4.73 5.06 4.64
CA SER A 54 5.56 6.07 4.00
C SER A 54 5.28 6.27 2.50
N ASN A 55 4.23 5.65 1.93
CA ASN A 55 3.82 5.91 0.53
C ASN A 55 3.24 7.32 0.29
N ARG A 56 3.43 8.27 1.21
CA ARG A 56 3.27 9.71 0.97
C ARG A 56 4.46 10.25 0.15
N GLN A 57 4.40 10.16 -1.17
CA GLN A 57 5.11 11.08 -2.08
C GLN A 57 4.23 11.48 -3.26
#